data_AF-A0A1J5M7F5-F1
#
_entry.id   AF-A0A1J5M7F5-F1
#
_cell.length_a   1.000
_cell.length_b   1.000
_cell.length_c   1.000
_cell.angle_alpha   90.00
_cell.angle_beta   90.00
_cell.angle_gamma   90.00
#
_symmetry.space_group_name_H-M   'P 1'
#
loop_
_entity.id
_entity.type
_entity.pdbx_description
1 polymer ?
#
loop_
_entity_poly.entity_id
_entity_poly.type
_entity_poly.pdbx_seq_one_letter_code
_entity_poly.pdbx_strand_id
1 'polypeptide(L)'
;MSANQNLTTALAVLQDQLEALKSLSDANEFMVTALKEQGDVLRAMEAEPAREMLRQQARAQFSLDHGVSPDAAVLNILEQSLGKGLGAEIIPFPGTSVGKAD
;
A
#
# COMPACT_ATOMS: atom_id res chain seq x y z
N MET A 1 18.21 12.00 -36.40
CA MET A 1 18.08 12.54 -35.02
C MET A 1 17.00 11.81 -34.21
N SER A 2 16.82 10.50 -34.41
CA SER A 2 15.71 9.72 -33.83
C SER A 2 16.15 8.80 -32.67
N ALA A 3 17.41 8.33 -32.69
CA ALA A 3 17.96 7.51 -31.60
C ALA A 3 18.06 8.27 -30.26
N ASN A 4 18.40 9.57 -30.30
CA ASN A 4 18.47 10.39 -29.09
C ASN A 4 17.10 10.65 -28.47
N GLN A 5 16.04 10.82 -29.27
CA GLN A 5 14.68 10.99 -28.73
C GLN A 5 14.19 9.72 -28.04
N ASN A 6 14.42 8.54 -28.64
CA ASN A 6 14.05 7.26 -28.02
C ASN A 6 14.81 6.99 -26.71
N LEU A 7 16.09 7.37 -26.62
CA LEU A 7 16.88 7.26 -25.39
C LEU A 7 16.36 8.20 -24.30
N THR A 8 16.06 9.45 -24.64
CA THR A 8 15.50 10.41 -23.66
C THR A 8 14.13 9.94 -23.16
N THR A 9 13.27 9.41 -24.02
CA THR A 9 11.98 8.84 -23.62
C THR A 9 12.15 7.61 -22.74
N ALA A 10 13.05 6.68 -23.08
CA ALA A 10 13.31 5.49 -22.26
C ALA A 10 13.85 5.84 -20.87
N LEU A 11 14.71 6.86 -20.78
CA LEU A 11 15.23 7.36 -19.50
C LEU A 11 14.15 8.01 -18.65
N ALA A 12 13.24 8.78 -19.26
CA ALA A 12 12.09 9.35 -18.56
C ALA A 12 11.18 8.24 -17.98
N VAL A 13 10.84 7.22 -18.77
CA VAL A 13 10.03 6.09 -18.29
C VAL A 13 10.74 5.30 -17.18
N LEU A 14 12.05 5.10 -17.28
CA LEU A 14 12.83 4.45 -16.23
C LEU A 14 12.81 5.26 -14.94
N GLN A 15 12.91 6.58 -15.03
CA GLN A 15 12.84 7.48 -13.88
C GLN A 15 11.47 7.42 -13.21
N ASP A 16 10.39 7.46 -13.97
CA ASP A 16 9.02 7.31 -13.45
C ASP A 16 8.84 5.95 -12.74
N GLN A 17 9.40 4.87 -13.30
CA GLN A 17 9.37 3.54 -12.68
C GLN A 17 10.18 3.47 -11.38
N LEU A 18 11.35 4.14 -11.33
CA LEU A 18 12.17 4.20 -10.13
C LEU A 18 11.49 5.02 -9.02
N GLU A 19 10.83 6.12 -9.36
CA GLU A 19 10.04 6.91 -8.42
C GLU A 19 8.85 6.10 -7.88
N ALA A 20 8.12 5.39 -8.74
CA ALA A 20 7.05 4.49 -8.31
C ALA A 20 7.56 3.36 -7.39
N LEU A 21 8.72 2.76 -7.71
CA LEU A 21 9.34 1.73 -6.87
C LEU A 21 9.78 2.29 -5.52
N LYS A 22 10.30 3.52 -5.50
CA LYS A 22 10.66 4.22 -4.27
C LYS A 22 9.43 4.45 -3.40
N SER A 23 8.33 4.95 -3.95
CA SER A 23 7.09 5.13 -3.19
C SER A 23 6.52 3.81 -2.65
N LEU A 24 6.64 2.71 -3.40
CA LEU A 24 6.28 1.37 -2.90
C LEU A 24 7.20 0.91 -1.76
N SER A 25 8.50 1.15 -1.88
CA SER A 25 9.48 0.82 -0.85
C SER A 25 9.20 1.59 0.45
N ASP A 26 8.97 2.89 0.35
CA ASP A 26 8.70 3.78 1.48
C ASP A 26 7.36 3.39 2.17
N ALA A 27 6.34 3.02 1.39
CA ALA A 27 5.08 2.47 1.91
C ALA A 27 5.29 1.13 2.64
N ASN A 28 6.11 0.23 2.09
CA ASN A 28 6.41 -1.06 2.72
C ASN A 28 7.21 -0.88 4.02
N GLU A 29 8.19 0.02 4.04
CA GLU A 29 8.96 0.34 5.24
C GLU A 29 8.05 0.89 6.35
N PHE A 30 7.10 1.77 6.00
CA PHE A 30 6.09 2.24 6.94
C PHE A 30 5.25 1.09 7.51
N MET A 31 4.73 0.20 6.65
CA MET A 31 3.94 -0.95 7.10
C MET A 31 4.74 -1.89 8.01
N VAL A 32 5.98 -2.20 7.65
CA VAL A 32 6.85 -3.08 8.46
C VAL A 32 7.18 -2.42 9.80
N THR A 33 7.45 -1.12 9.82
CA THR A 33 7.71 -0.38 11.06
C THR A 33 6.48 -0.36 11.95
N ALA A 34 5.31 -0.06 11.39
CA ALA A 34 4.04 -0.08 12.13
C ALA A 34 3.73 -1.49 12.68
N LEU A 35 3.98 -2.56 11.91
CA LEU A 35 3.84 -3.94 12.38
C LEU A 35 4.88 -4.33 13.42
N LYS A 36 6.09 -3.75 13.38
CA LYS A 36 7.14 -4.03 14.36
C LYS A 36 6.86 -3.32 15.69
N GLU A 37 6.41 -2.08 15.64
CA GLU A 37 6.15 -1.25 16.83
C GLU A 37 4.81 -1.57 17.48
N GLN A 38 3.79 -1.84 16.67
CA GLN A 38 2.40 -1.94 17.11
C GLN A 38 1.79 -3.29 16.72
N GLY A 39 2.58 -4.27 16.28
CA GLY A 39 2.12 -5.57 15.81
C GLY A 39 1.29 -6.36 16.82
N ASP A 40 1.65 -6.30 18.10
CA ASP A 40 0.90 -6.99 19.15
C ASP A 40 -0.48 -6.35 19.37
N VAL A 41 -0.56 -5.02 19.27
CA VAL A 41 -1.81 -4.26 19.34
C VAL A 41 -2.67 -4.53 18.10
N LEU A 42 -2.06 -4.50 16.91
CA LEU A 42 -2.74 -4.80 15.65
C LEU A 42 -3.24 -6.25 15.57
N ARG A 43 -2.53 -7.21 16.18
CA ARG A 43 -2.97 -8.62 16.29
C ARG A 43 -4.12 -8.82 17.26
N ALA A 44 -4.20 -8.00 18.31
CA ALA A 44 -5.29 -8.03 19.28
C ALA A 44 -6.52 -7.23 18.82
N MET A 45 -6.37 -6.37 17.80
CA MET A 45 -7.43 -5.59 17.20
C MET A 45 -8.08 -6.32 16.03
N GLU A 46 -9.38 -6.08 15.83
CA GLU A 46 -10.08 -6.48 14.61
C GLU A 46 -9.46 -5.80 13.39
N ALA A 47 -9.56 -6.45 12.23
CA ALA A 47 -8.88 -6.02 11.01
C ALA A 47 -9.27 -4.61 10.54
N GLU A 48 -10.53 -4.20 10.72
CA GLU A 48 -11.03 -2.91 10.25
C GLU A 48 -10.57 -1.73 11.14
N PRO A 49 -10.67 -1.79 12.48
CA PRO A 49 -10.03 -0.82 13.37
C PRO A 49 -8.51 -0.71 13.20
N ALA A 50 -7.83 -1.83 13.01
CA ALA A 50 -6.38 -1.85 12.79
C ALA A 50 -6.00 -1.10 11.50
N ARG A 51 -6.74 -1.32 10.41
CA ARG A 51 -6.54 -0.61 9.13
C ARG A 51 -6.85 0.87 9.23
N GLU A 52 -7.92 1.25 9.92
CA GLU A 52 -8.25 2.66 10.13
C GLU A 52 -7.13 3.38 10.91
N MET A 53 -6.59 2.75 11.95
CA MET A 53 -5.48 3.29 12.72
C MET A 53 -4.22 3.47 11.86
N LEU A 54 -3.87 2.48 11.04
CA LEU A 54 -2.75 2.59 10.09
C LEU A 54 -2.99 3.67 9.04
N ARG A 55 -4.22 3.86 8.55
CA ARG A 55 -4.57 4.96 7.62
C ARG A 55 -4.41 6.33 8.28
N GLN A 56 -4.81 6.47 9.55
CA GLN A 56 -4.62 7.72 10.29
C GLN A 56 -3.15 8.03 10.51
N GLN A 57 -2.32 7.03 10.84
CA GLN A 57 -0.88 7.20 10.97
C GLN A 57 -0.22 7.55 9.64
N ALA A 58 -0.62 6.88 8.55
CA ALA A 58 -0.14 7.19 7.21
C ALA A 58 -0.47 8.63 6.83
N ARG A 59 -1.70 9.11 7.10
CA ARG A 59 -2.09 10.51 6.90
C ARG A 59 -1.28 11.47 7.76
N ALA A 60 -1.06 11.15 9.04
CA ALA A 60 -0.25 11.99 9.91
C ALA A 60 1.21 12.10 9.47
N GLN A 61 1.73 11.08 8.77
CA GLN A 61 3.12 11.07 8.31
C GLN A 61 3.29 11.62 6.90
N PHE A 62 2.40 11.28 5.97
CA PHE A 62 2.56 11.54 4.53
C PHE A 62 1.57 12.56 3.95
N SER A 63 0.65 13.12 4.75
CA SER A 63 -0.26 14.18 4.27
C SER A 63 0.51 15.40 3.75
N LEU A 64 0.01 15.98 2.66
CA LEU A 64 0.59 17.19 2.06
C LEU A 64 0.41 18.43 2.95
N ASP A 65 -0.64 18.49 3.76
CA ASP A 65 -0.96 19.69 4.55
C ASP A 65 -0.20 19.72 5.89
N HIS A 66 -0.04 18.57 6.54
CA HIS A 66 0.47 18.45 7.92
C HIS A 66 1.36 17.23 8.16
N GLY A 67 1.80 16.52 7.11
CA GLY A 67 2.66 15.35 7.24
C GLY A 67 4.09 15.69 7.66
N VAL A 68 4.69 14.81 8.48
CA VAL A 68 6.11 14.90 8.85
C VAL A 68 7.03 14.74 7.63
N SER A 69 6.63 13.93 6.66
CA SER A 69 7.31 13.71 5.39
C SER A 69 6.26 13.64 4.28
N PRO A 70 5.80 14.78 3.73
CA PRO A 70 4.71 14.81 2.77
C PRO A 70 5.06 14.02 1.50
N ASP A 71 4.33 12.94 1.25
CA ASP A 71 4.46 12.12 0.04
C ASP A 71 3.08 11.57 -0.35
N ALA A 72 2.44 12.26 -1.29
CA ALA A 72 1.11 11.89 -1.76
C ALA A 72 1.07 10.54 -2.49
N ALA A 73 2.18 10.13 -3.12
CA ALA A 73 2.25 8.85 -3.82
C ALA A 73 2.29 7.69 -2.81
N VAL A 74 3.12 7.81 -1.77
CA VAL A 74 3.17 6.85 -0.66
C VAL A 74 1.84 6.80 0.08
N LEU A 75 1.24 7.96 0.38
CA LEU A 75 -0.06 8.03 1.04
C LEU A 75 -1.15 7.32 0.23
N ASN A 76 -1.21 7.54 -1.08
CA ASN A 76 -2.20 6.91 -1.95
C ASN A 76 -2.01 5.38 -2.00
N ILE A 77 -0.77 4.89 -2.06
CA ILE A 77 -0.47 3.46 -2.00
C ILE A 77 -0.92 2.86 -0.66
N LEU A 78 -0.63 3.53 0.46
CA LEU A 78 -1.02 3.10 1.80
C LEU A 78 -2.54 3.12 1.99
N GLU A 79 -3.23 4.14 1.47
CA GLU A 79 -4.70 4.19 1.53
C GLU A 79 -5.37 3.13 0.66
N GLN A 80 -4.79 2.80 -0.50
CA GLN A 80 -5.27 1.70 -1.34
C GLN A 80 -5.02 0.34 -0.70
N SER A 81 -3.84 0.12 -0.10
CA SER A 81 -3.49 -1.16 0.54
C SER A 81 -4.25 -1.38 1.86
N LEU A 82 -4.48 -0.32 2.63
CA LEU A 82 -5.20 -0.32 3.91
C LEU A 82 -6.70 -0.01 3.75
N GLY A 83 -7.18 0.15 2.52
CA GLY A 83 -8.59 0.37 2.23
C GLY A 83 -9.47 -0.78 2.69
N LYS A 84 -10.81 -0.59 2.60
CA LYS A 84 -11.78 -1.68 2.80
C LYS A 84 -11.34 -2.82 1.91
N GLY A 85 -10.99 -3.94 2.54
CA GLY A 85 -10.14 -4.93 1.91
C GLY A 85 -10.62 -5.25 0.50
N LEU A 86 -9.68 -5.44 -0.41
CA LEU A 86 -9.79 -6.64 -1.23
C LEU A 86 -9.96 -7.78 -0.21
N GLY A 87 -11.20 -8.07 0.19
CA GLY A 87 -11.52 -9.35 0.77
C GLY A 87 -10.94 -10.30 -0.25
N ALA A 88 -9.83 -10.93 0.09
CA ALA A 88 -9.22 -11.90 -0.79
C ALA A 88 -10.37 -12.86 -1.09
N GLU A 89 -10.89 -12.80 -2.31
CA GLU A 89 -11.93 -13.71 -2.76
C GLU A 89 -11.28 -15.06 -2.55
N ILE A 90 -11.74 -15.80 -1.53
CA ILE A 90 -11.23 -17.14 -1.29
C ILE A 90 -11.62 -17.89 -2.55
N ILE A 91 -10.69 -18.06 -3.48
CA ILE A 91 -10.89 -18.92 -4.63
C ILE A 91 -11.04 -20.31 -4.03
N PRO A 92 -12.23 -20.91 -4.01
CA PRO A 92 -12.38 -22.24 -3.48
C PRO A 92 -11.53 -23.16 -4.34
N PHE A 93 -10.71 -24.01 -3.71
CA PHE A 93 -10.05 -25.08 -4.44
C PHE A 93 -11.12 -25.91 -5.16
N PRO A 94 -10.93 -26.26 -6.44
CA PRO A 94 -11.92 -27.04 -7.18
C PRO A 94 -12.08 -28.41 -6.51
N GLY A 95 -13.18 -28.57 -5.75
CA GLY A 95 -13.49 -29.79 -5.00
C GLY A 95 -14.32 -29.59 -3.73
N THR A 96 -14.36 -28.39 -3.14
CA THR A 96 -15.19 -28.14 -1.95
C THR A 96 -16.49 -27.44 -2.32
N SER A 97 -17.52 -28.24 -2.64
CA SER A 97 -18.90 -27.77 -2.60
C SER A 97 -19.27 -27.49 -1.13
N VAL A 98 -19.20 -26.23 -0.70
CA VAL A 98 -19.78 -25.82 0.58
C VAL A 98 -21.29 -25.84 0.40
N GLY A 99 -21.93 -26.89 0.92
CA GLY A 99 -23.37 -26.97 1.01
C GLY A 99 -23.92 -25.80 1.81
N LYS A 100 -24.98 -25.16 1.29
CA LYS A 100 -25.86 -24.29 2.06
C LYS A 100 -26.29 -25.03 3.33
N ALA A 101 -26.05 -24.42 4.49
CA ALA A 101 -26.81 -24.71 5.70
C ALA A 101 -27.83 -23.58 5.89
N ASP A 102 -29.05 -23.99 6.26
CA ASP A 102 -30.30 -23.22 6.38
C ASP A 102 -30.20 -21.90 7.16
#